data_AF-A0A660UC45-F1
#
_entry.id   AF-A0A660UC45-F1
#
_cell.length_a   1.000
_cell.length_b   1.000
_cell.length_c   1.000
_cell.angle_alpha   90.00
_cell.angle_beta   90.00
_cell.angle_gamma   90.00
#
_symmetry.space_group_name_H-M   'P 1'
#
loop_
_entity.id
_entity.type
_entity.pdbx_description
1 polymer ?
#
loop_
_entity_poly.entity_id
_entity_poly.type
_entity_poly.pdbx_seq_one_letter_code
_entity_poly.pdbx_strand_id
1 'polypeptide(L)'
;KTEAVSYMESLENFGYNGKLAIRGYKDFPKAHRFEVVSEPIVTGQDNLNLRKLVYDELSPEKISSLTYLEIYSLTKDIFSPKIQSDKESIAEQYFILGNMYANYETNSEDVKGRAFLVAVKIFEIIYYKYPETSVADDALWDMAMIMRETGISDAIAEEECYKKIVENYPDSDYYQDAYNIISNKINGNPGDEDGNAKKK
;
A
#
# COMPACT_ATOMS: atom_id res chain seq x y z
N LYS A 1 28.43 20.43 -24.35
CA LYS A 1 29.12 19.27 -23.72
C LYS A 1 29.81 19.68 -22.42
N THR A 2 30.68 20.69 -22.43
CA THR A 2 31.39 21.20 -21.24
C THR A 2 30.43 21.70 -20.13
N GLU A 3 29.35 22.40 -20.50
CA GLU A 3 28.33 22.84 -19.55
C GLU A 3 27.54 21.68 -18.93
N ALA A 4 27.28 20.62 -19.70
CA ALA A 4 26.60 19.43 -19.19
C ALA A 4 27.48 18.66 -18.18
N VAL A 5 28.78 18.59 -18.44
CA VAL A 5 29.74 17.95 -17.53
C VAL A 5 29.89 18.76 -16.25
N SER A 6 30.07 20.08 -16.34
CA SER A 6 30.16 20.96 -15.17
C SER A 6 28.87 20.97 -14.33
N TYR A 7 27.70 20.83 -14.97
CA TYR A 7 26.42 20.68 -14.29
C TYR A 7 26.31 19.34 -13.56
N MET A 8 26.71 18.22 -14.18
CA MET A 8 26.70 16.90 -13.54
C MET A 8 27.69 16.85 -12.35
N GLU A 9 28.88 17.43 -12.49
CA GLU A 9 29.86 17.56 -11.41
C GLU A 9 29.31 18.43 -10.26
N SER A 10 28.51 19.46 -10.57
CA SER A 10 27.86 20.27 -9.53
C SER A 10 26.81 19.48 -8.74
N LEU A 11 26.02 18.62 -9.39
CA LEU A 11 25.01 17.79 -8.74
C LEU A 11 25.64 16.72 -7.84
N GLU A 12 26.77 16.16 -8.26
CA GLU A 12 27.55 15.20 -7.48
C GLU A 12 28.07 15.84 -6.18
N ASN A 13 28.51 17.10 -6.24
CA ASN A 13 28.91 17.90 -5.06
C ASN A 13 27.75 18.22 -4.09
N PHE A 14 26.49 18.12 -4.54
CA PHE A 14 25.30 18.23 -3.68
C PHE A 14 24.83 16.88 -3.13
N GLY A 15 25.63 15.81 -3.27
CA GLY A 15 25.32 14.47 -2.74
C GLY A 15 24.40 13.65 -3.64
N TYR A 16 24.18 14.09 -4.88
CA TYR A 16 23.33 13.39 -5.84
C TYR A 16 24.12 12.27 -6.54
N ASN A 17 23.97 11.03 -6.06
CA ASN A 17 24.65 9.85 -6.61
C ASN A 17 23.83 9.10 -7.70
N GLY A 18 22.74 9.70 -8.19
CA GLY A 18 21.84 9.09 -9.16
C GLY A 18 22.32 9.22 -10.61
N LYS A 19 22.21 8.14 -11.41
CA LYS A 19 22.35 8.22 -12.87
C LYS A 19 21.13 8.94 -13.45
N LEU A 20 21.25 10.25 -13.69
CA LEU A 20 20.26 11.02 -14.43
C LEU A 20 20.20 10.52 -15.88
N ALA A 21 19.20 9.69 -16.18
CA ALA A 21 18.91 9.27 -17.55
C ALA A 21 18.16 10.41 -18.26
N ILE A 22 18.90 11.39 -18.78
CA ILE A 22 18.34 12.47 -19.60
C ILE A 22 18.01 11.88 -20.98
N ARG A 23 16.81 11.35 -21.17
CA ARG A 23 16.31 10.90 -22.49
C ARG A 23 15.43 11.99 -23.12
N GLY A 24 15.79 12.45 -24.32
CA GLY A 24 14.82 12.97 -25.28
C GLY A 24 14.70 14.48 -25.50
N TYR A 25 15.67 15.31 -25.12
CA TYR A 25 15.60 16.73 -25.49
C TYR A 25 16.07 16.98 -26.93
N LYS A 26 15.17 17.57 -27.74
CA LYS A 26 15.53 18.17 -29.04
C LYS A 26 16.28 19.50 -28.88
N ASP A 27 16.12 20.19 -27.74
CA ASP A 27 16.77 21.47 -27.43
C ASP A 27 17.17 21.56 -25.95
N PHE A 28 18.28 22.24 -25.67
CA PHE A 28 18.82 22.45 -24.31
C PHE A 28 17.88 23.36 -23.48
N PRO A 29 17.63 23.08 -22.18
CA PRO A 29 16.77 23.94 -21.36
C PRO A 29 17.39 25.33 -21.17
N LYS A 30 16.57 26.39 -21.29
CA LYS A 30 17.00 27.77 -21.00
C LYS A 30 17.20 27.96 -19.49
N ALA A 31 18.26 28.68 -19.11
CA ALA A 31 18.83 28.79 -17.76
C ALA A 31 17.90 29.30 -16.61
N HIS A 32 16.63 29.61 -16.87
CA HIS A 32 15.73 30.27 -15.90
C HIS A 32 14.35 29.61 -15.77
N ARG A 33 14.20 28.34 -16.15
CA ARG A 33 12.96 27.56 -15.91
C ARG A 33 13.27 26.21 -15.27
N PHE A 34 13.87 26.26 -14.10
CA PHE A 34 13.98 25.08 -13.25
C PHE A 34 13.27 25.38 -11.94
N GLU A 35 11.95 25.23 -11.94
CA GLU A 35 11.36 24.56 -10.79
C GLU A 35 11.76 23.09 -10.96
N VAL A 36 12.95 22.72 -10.47
CA VAL A 36 13.19 21.30 -10.20
C VAL A 36 12.30 21.00 -9.00
N VAL A 37 11.05 20.67 -9.27
CA VAL A 37 10.26 19.92 -8.32
C VAL A 37 10.93 18.55 -8.33
N SER A 38 11.92 18.37 -7.46
CA SER A 38 12.52 17.05 -7.26
C SER A 38 11.44 16.20 -6.62
N GLU A 39 10.60 15.59 -7.44
CA GLU A 39 9.64 14.61 -6.97
C GLU A 39 10.45 13.51 -6.28
N PRO A 40 10.16 13.20 -5.01
CA PRO A 40 10.89 12.19 -4.27
C PRO A 40 10.66 10.84 -4.97
N ILE A 41 11.71 10.27 -5.59
CA ILE A 41 11.65 8.95 -6.21
C ILE A 41 12.05 7.91 -5.16
N VAL A 42 11.16 6.97 -4.86
CA VAL A 42 11.45 5.87 -3.95
C VAL A 42 12.23 4.79 -4.71
N THR A 43 13.46 4.54 -4.26
CA THR A 43 14.40 3.59 -4.90
C THR A 43 14.44 2.22 -4.22
N GLY A 44 13.63 2.01 -3.19
CA GLY A 44 13.48 0.75 -2.46
C GLY A 44 14.33 0.65 -1.18
N GLN A 45 15.31 1.55 -1.00
CA GLN A 45 16.14 1.59 0.21
C GLN A 45 15.77 2.72 1.18
N ASP A 46 14.88 3.62 0.77
CA ASP A 46 14.65 4.89 1.45
C ASP A 46 13.27 4.95 2.10
N ASN A 47 13.14 4.24 3.23
CA ASN A 47 11.94 4.28 4.08
C ASN A 47 11.64 5.71 4.60
N LEU A 48 12.64 6.61 4.63
CA LEU A 48 12.44 7.99 5.05
C LEU A 48 11.60 8.76 4.02
N ASN A 49 11.83 8.54 2.72
CA ASN A 49 11.03 9.17 1.67
C ASN A 49 9.57 8.69 1.70
N LEU A 50 9.34 7.39 1.92
CA LEU A 50 7.99 6.85 2.07
C LEU A 50 7.29 7.40 3.30
N ARG A 51 8.00 7.49 4.44
CA ARG A 51 7.43 8.09 5.65
C ARG A 51 7.07 9.55 5.41
N LYS A 52 7.97 10.32 4.82
CA LYS A 52 7.70 11.72 4.47
C LYS A 52 6.47 11.83 3.56
N LEU A 53 6.38 10.97 2.54
CA LEU A 53 5.23 10.92 1.64
C LEU A 53 3.92 10.68 2.41
N VAL A 54 3.89 9.68 3.29
CA VAL A 54 2.68 9.32 4.08
C VAL A 54 2.26 10.46 5.01
N TYR A 55 3.20 11.06 5.74
CA TYR A 55 2.88 12.05 6.77
C TYR A 55 2.63 13.46 6.21
N ASP A 56 3.33 13.85 5.13
CA ASP A 56 3.26 15.21 4.61
C ASP A 56 2.27 15.31 3.43
N GLU A 57 2.41 14.41 2.45
CA GLU A 57 1.72 14.54 1.16
C GLU A 57 0.41 13.74 1.13
N LEU A 58 0.44 12.51 1.62
CA LEU A 58 -0.64 11.53 1.55
C LEU A 58 -1.24 11.22 2.93
N SER A 59 -1.43 12.24 3.78
CA SER A 59 -2.01 12.01 5.10
C SER A 59 -3.35 11.27 5.02
N PRO A 60 -3.72 10.45 6.02
CA PRO A 60 -4.94 9.65 5.99
C PRO A 60 -6.21 10.46 5.66
N GLU A 61 -6.29 11.69 6.15
CA GLU A 61 -7.42 12.60 5.92
C GLU A 61 -7.56 12.98 4.45
N LYS A 62 -6.44 13.15 3.74
CA LYS A 62 -6.43 13.54 2.32
C LYS A 62 -6.88 12.40 1.40
N ILE A 63 -6.52 11.16 1.72
CA ILE A 63 -6.69 10.04 0.78
C ILE A 63 -7.73 9.00 1.21
N SER A 64 -8.24 9.06 2.45
CA SER A 64 -9.27 8.12 2.94
C SER A 64 -10.55 8.09 2.10
N SER A 65 -10.88 9.18 1.40
CA SER A 65 -12.03 9.26 0.49
C SER A 65 -11.78 8.69 -0.91
N LEU A 66 -10.52 8.42 -1.27
CA LEU A 66 -10.15 7.86 -2.56
C LEU A 66 -10.39 6.34 -2.58
N THR A 67 -10.71 5.81 -3.74
CA THR A 67 -10.76 4.37 -4.01
C THR A 67 -9.36 3.78 -4.14
N TYR A 68 -9.21 2.45 -4.02
CA TYR A 68 -7.90 1.80 -4.24
C TYR A 68 -7.30 2.09 -5.63
N LEU A 69 -8.13 2.24 -6.68
CA LEU A 69 -7.67 2.57 -8.03
C LEU A 69 -7.14 4.00 -8.16
N GLU A 70 -7.78 4.95 -7.46
CA GLU A 70 -7.32 6.34 -7.42
C GLU A 70 -6.02 6.45 -6.64
N ILE A 71 -5.91 5.76 -5.50
CA ILE A 71 -4.65 5.69 -4.71
C ILE A 71 -3.54 5.04 -5.54
N TYR A 72 -3.81 3.93 -6.23
CA TYR A 72 -2.85 3.31 -7.14
C TYR A 72 -2.37 4.28 -8.24
N SER A 73 -3.30 5.00 -8.87
CA SER A 73 -2.98 5.95 -9.93
C SER A 73 -2.14 7.12 -9.43
N LEU A 74 -2.36 7.57 -8.18
CA LEU A 74 -1.62 8.64 -7.53
C LEU A 74 -0.20 8.21 -7.13
N THR A 75 -0.02 6.95 -6.72
CA THR A 75 1.20 6.49 -6.06
C THR A 75 2.17 5.73 -6.96
N LYS A 76 1.69 5.06 -8.01
CA LYS A 76 2.51 4.16 -8.84
C LYS A 76 3.77 4.84 -9.43
N ASP A 77 3.65 6.12 -9.78
CA ASP A 77 4.70 6.88 -10.47
C ASP A 77 5.76 7.43 -9.48
N ILE A 78 5.50 7.35 -8.17
CA ILE A 78 6.43 7.74 -7.10
C ILE A 78 7.58 6.72 -6.97
N PHE A 79 7.31 5.46 -7.31
CA PHE A 79 8.32 4.41 -7.30
C PHE A 79 9.26 4.53 -8.49
N SER A 80 10.56 4.22 -8.28
CA SER A 80 11.51 4.25 -9.39
C SER A 80 11.10 3.30 -10.53
N PRO A 81 11.44 3.60 -11.80
CA PRO A 81 11.14 2.71 -12.92
C PRO A 81 11.66 1.28 -12.73
N LYS A 82 12.75 1.10 -11.97
CA LYS A 82 13.29 -0.22 -11.61
C LYS A 82 12.28 -1.02 -10.77
N ILE A 83 11.71 -0.40 -9.74
CA ILE A 83 10.67 -1.02 -8.90
C ILE A 83 9.42 -1.30 -9.73
N GLN A 84 8.96 -0.32 -10.51
CA GLN A 84 7.75 -0.49 -11.34
C GLN A 84 7.87 -1.62 -12.36
N SER A 85 9.09 -1.93 -12.82
CA SER A 85 9.33 -2.99 -13.79
C SER A 85 9.30 -4.40 -13.20
N ASP A 86 9.33 -4.53 -11.87
CA ASP A 86 9.31 -5.80 -11.16
C ASP A 86 8.09 -5.89 -10.24
N LYS A 87 7.21 -6.85 -10.51
CA LYS A 87 5.93 -6.99 -9.80
C LYS A 87 6.12 -7.29 -8.32
N GLU A 88 7.14 -8.10 -7.99
CA GLU A 88 7.45 -8.43 -6.61
C GLU A 88 7.90 -7.18 -5.85
N SER A 89 8.90 -6.47 -6.38
CA SER A 89 9.40 -5.24 -5.78
C SER A 89 8.31 -4.18 -5.57
N ILE A 90 7.41 -3.95 -6.55
CA ILE A 90 6.35 -2.95 -6.39
C ILE A 90 5.28 -3.40 -5.37
N ALA A 91 4.94 -4.68 -5.33
CA ALA A 91 4.03 -5.22 -4.33
C ALA A 91 4.61 -5.07 -2.92
N GLU A 92 5.89 -5.38 -2.72
CA GLU A 92 6.59 -5.16 -1.45
C GLU A 92 6.56 -3.68 -1.03
N GLN A 93 6.75 -2.74 -1.96
CA GLN A 93 6.64 -1.31 -1.62
C GLN A 93 5.23 -0.90 -1.22
N TYR A 94 4.20 -1.43 -1.89
CA TYR A 94 2.82 -1.22 -1.47
C TYR A 94 2.54 -1.86 -0.11
N PHE A 95 3.13 -3.03 0.18
CA PHE A 95 2.98 -3.68 1.48
C PHE A 95 3.60 -2.84 2.61
N ILE A 96 4.81 -2.30 2.38
CA ILE A 96 5.44 -1.35 3.31
C ILE A 96 4.55 -0.12 3.51
N LEU A 97 4.00 0.45 2.43
CA LEU A 97 3.12 1.61 2.49
C LEU A 97 1.84 1.32 3.28
N GLY A 98 1.20 0.17 3.05
CA GLY A 98 0.01 -0.27 3.79
C GLY A 98 0.31 -0.43 5.28
N ASN A 99 1.44 -1.04 5.62
CA ASN A 99 1.92 -1.18 6.98
C ASN A 99 2.20 0.17 7.68
N MET A 100 2.67 1.19 6.95
CA MET A 100 2.82 2.54 7.51
C MET A 100 1.47 3.14 7.92
N TYR A 101 0.40 2.91 7.14
CA TYR A 101 -0.94 3.36 7.50
C TYR A 101 -1.57 2.53 8.62
N ALA A 102 -1.37 1.21 8.62
CA ALA A 102 -1.84 0.33 9.69
C ALA A 102 -1.22 0.70 11.05
N ASN A 103 0.02 1.19 11.04
CA ASN A 103 0.76 1.62 12.22
C ASN A 103 0.86 3.14 12.36
N TYR A 104 -0.08 3.90 11.77
CA TYR A 104 0.00 5.35 11.75
C TYR A 104 -0.11 5.96 13.17
N GLU A 105 0.95 6.66 13.59
CA GLU A 105 1.05 7.26 14.92
C GLU A 105 0.20 8.55 15.03
N THR A 106 -0.89 8.50 15.78
CA THR A 106 -1.75 9.67 16.06
C THR A 106 -2.49 9.52 17.39
N ASN A 107 -2.83 10.66 18.00
CA ASN A 107 -3.68 10.71 19.20
C ASN A 107 -5.18 10.85 18.87
N SER A 108 -5.53 11.04 17.59
CA SER A 108 -6.91 11.21 17.15
C SER A 108 -7.48 9.89 16.62
N GLU A 109 -8.54 9.40 17.28
CA GLU A 109 -9.19 8.14 16.89
C GLU A 109 -9.82 8.22 15.48
N ASP A 110 -10.34 9.39 15.08
CA ASP A 110 -10.86 9.59 13.71
C ASP A 110 -9.75 9.45 12.66
N VAL A 111 -8.58 10.06 12.91
CA VAL A 111 -7.43 9.97 12.00
C VAL A 111 -6.91 8.54 11.95
N LYS A 112 -6.90 7.84 13.09
CA LYS A 112 -6.50 6.44 13.17
C LYS A 112 -7.45 5.54 12.38
N GLY A 113 -8.76 5.73 12.51
CA GLY A 113 -9.76 5.02 11.71
C GLY A 113 -9.59 5.27 10.21
N ARG A 114 -9.32 6.51 9.80
CA ARG A 114 -8.98 6.83 8.39
C ARG A 114 -7.70 6.15 7.93
N ALA A 115 -6.69 6.08 8.79
CA ALA A 115 -5.43 5.40 8.46
C ALA A 115 -5.65 3.91 8.24
N PHE A 116 -6.43 3.24 9.10
CA PHE A 116 -6.82 1.84 8.88
C PHE A 116 -7.58 1.63 7.58
N LEU A 117 -8.54 2.50 7.24
CA LEU A 117 -9.25 2.42 5.96
C LEU A 117 -8.29 2.54 4.77
N VAL A 118 -7.33 3.45 4.85
CA VAL A 118 -6.31 3.62 3.80
C VAL A 118 -5.40 2.39 3.71
N ALA A 119 -4.99 1.82 4.85
CA ALA A 119 -4.18 0.60 4.87
C ALA A 119 -4.89 -0.54 4.14
N VAL A 120 -6.18 -0.77 4.44
CA VAL A 120 -7.03 -1.75 3.75
C VAL A 120 -7.05 -1.50 2.24
N LYS A 121 -7.25 -0.26 1.80
CA LYS A 121 -7.24 0.12 0.37
C LYS A 121 -5.89 -0.10 -0.30
N ILE A 122 -4.78 0.12 0.41
CA ILE A 122 -3.44 -0.16 -0.12
C ILE A 122 -3.23 -1.67 -0.26
N PHE A 123 -3.65 -2.47 0.71
CA PHE A 123 -3.57 -3.94 0.61
C PHE A 123 -4.48 -4.49 -0.50
N GLU A 124 -5.63 -3.86 -0.77
CA GLU A 124 -6.45 -4.18 -1.95
C GLU A 124 -5.71 -3.95 -3.27
N ILE A 125 -4.82 -2.96 -3.36
CA ILE A 125 -3.96 -2.77 -4.55
C ILE A 125 -3.10 -4.02 -4.76
N ILE A 126 -2.49 -4.55 -3.70
CA ILE A 126 -1.64 -5.75 -3.78
C ILE A 126 -2.45 -6.93 -4.31
N TYR A 127 -3.59 -7.22 -3.67
CA TYR A 127 -4.43 -8.34 -4.09
C TYR A 127 -4.96 -8.20 -5.53
N TYR A 128 -5.45 -7.02 -5.92
CA TYR A 128 -6.07 -6.86 -7.25
C TYR A 128 -5.07 -6.61 -8.40
N LYS A 129 -3.85 -6.11 -8.12
CA LYS A 129 -2.85 -5.81 -9.15
C LYS A 129 -1.69 -6.80 -9.19
N TYR A 130 -1.39 -7.43 -8.06
CA TYR A 130 -0.22 -8.28 -7.87
C TYR A 130 -0.54 -9.58 -7.10
N PRO A 131 -1.63 -10.32 -7.43
CA PRO A 131 -2.06 -11.51 -6.69
C PRO A 131 -1.04 -12.66 -6.69
N GLU A 132 -0.08 -12.67 -7.60
CA GLU A 132 0.94 -13.73 -7.70
C GLU A 132 2.19 -13.51 -6.84
N THR A 133 2.26 -12.38 -6.13
CA THR A 133 3.45 -11.98 -5.36
C THR A 133 3.48 -12.59 -3.97
N SER A 134 4.66 -12.68 -3.36
CA SER A 134 4.85 -13.35 -2.06
C SER A 134 4.23 -12.61 -0.87
N VAL A 135 3.83 -11.35 -1.05
CA VAL A 135 3.17 -10.52 -0.03
C VAL A 135 1.64 -10.43 -0.22
N ALA A 136 1.08 -11.13 -1.21
CA ALA A 136 -0.33 -11.01 -1.53
C ALA A 136 -1.24 -11.69 -0.50
N ASP A 137 -0.80 -12.82 0.07
CA ASP A 137 -1.47 -13.48 1.19
C ASP A 137 -1.26 -12.73 2.51
N ASP A 138 -0.06 -12.19 2.76
CA ASP A 138 0.20 -11.27 3.88
C ASP A 138 -0.78 -10.10 3.88
N ALA A 139 -0.96 -9.45 2.72
CA ALA A 139 -1.86 -8.33 2.56
C ALA A 139 -3.33 -8.71 2.86
N LEU A 140 -3.78 -9.87 2.40
CA LEU A 140 -5.13 -10.38 2.69
C LEU A 140 -5.32 -10.66 4.18
N TRP A 141 -4.29 -11.22 4.83
CA TRP A 141 -4.32 -11.50 6.26
C TRP A 141 -4.41 -10.22 7.07
N ASP A 142 -3.55 -9.24 6.81
CA ASP A 142 -3.53 -7.96 7.50
C ASP A 142 -4.83 -7.16 7.29
N MET A 143 -5.38 -7.17 6.07
CA MET A 143 -6.72 -6.63 5.81
C MET A 143 -7.78 -7.26 6.73
N ALA A 144 -7.80 -8.58 6.82
CA ALA A 144 -8.78 -9.30 7.63
C ALA A 144 -8.61 -9.01 9.13
N MET A 145 -7.36 -8.88 9.60
CA MET A 145 -7.06 -8.52 10.99
C MET A 145 -7.56 -7.10 11.31
N ILE A 146 -7.25 -6.12 10.45
CA ILE A 146 -7.74 -4.74 10.62
C ILE A 146 -9.27 -4.71 10.64
N MET A 147 -9.93 -5.41 9.70
CA MET A 147 -11.40 -5.49 9.63
C MET A 147 -11.99 -6.10 10.90
N ARG A 148 -11.38 -7.16 11.42
CA ARG A 148 -11.82 -7.84 12.64
C ARG A 148 -11.69 -6.94 13.88
N GLU A 149 -10.58 -6.23 14.01
CA GLU A 149 -10.29 -5.41 15.19
C GLU A 149 -11.09 -4.10 15.21
N THR A 150 -11.33 -3.52 14.03
CA THR A 150 -11.88 -2.16 13.91
C THR A 150 -13.30 -2.11 13.35
N GLY A 151 -13.75 -3.18 12.68
CA GLY A 151 -15.00 -3.20 11.92
C GLY A 151 -14.95 -2.44 10.60
N ILE A 152 -13.80 -1.86 10.22
CA ILE A 152 -13.62 -1.08 8.99
C ILE A 152 -13.39 -2.05 7.82
N SER A 153 -14.20 -1.93 6.77
CA SER A 153 -14.05 -2.67 5.50
C SER A 153 -14.24 -1.75 4.31
N ASP A 154 -13.78 -2.17 3.13
CA ASP A 154 -13.98 -1.44 1.87
C ASP A 154 -14.49 -2.37 0.76
N ALA A 155 -13.68 -2.72 -0.24
CA ALA A 155 -14.12 -3.53 -1.37
C ALA A 155 -14.21 -5.03 -1.03
N ILE A 156 -13.33 -5.52 -0.15
CA ILE A 156 -13.30 -6.92 0.30
C ILE A 156 -13.75 -7.00 1.76
N ALA A 157 -14.61 -7.97 2.08
CA ALA A 157 -15.03 -8.25 3.44
C ALA A 157 -14.06 -9.20 4.17
N GLU A 158 -14.02 -9.12 5.52
CA GLU A 158 -13.14 -9.94 6.38
C GLU A 158 -13.18 -11.44 6.03
N GLU A 159 -14.38 -12.00 5.86
CA GLU A 159 -14.55 -13.42 5.53
C GLU A 159 -14.03 -13.77 4.13
N GLU A 160 -14.18 -12.86 3.17
CA GLU A 160 -13.71 -13.07 1.81
C GLU A 160 -12.17 -13.08 1.76
N CYS A 161 -11.49 -12.29 2.59
CA CYS A 161 -10.03 -12.36 2.71
C CYS A 161 -9.55 -13.76 3.10
N TYR A 162 -10.11 -14.36 4.16
CA TYR A 162 -9.72 -15.71 4.56
C TYR A 162 -10.03 -16.75 3.48
N LYS A 163 -11.19 -16.63 2.82
CA LYS A 163 -11.56 -17.55 1.72
C LYS A 163 -10.53 -17.48 0.62
N LYS A 164 -10.13 -16.27 0.23
CA LYS A 164 -9.11 -16.04 -0.80
C LYS A 164 -7.75 -16.63 -0.40
N ILE A 165 -7.34 -16.54 0.87
CA ILE A 165 -6.12 -17.19 1.38
C ILE A 165 -6.20 -18.71 1.17
N VAL A 166 -7.27 -19.34 1.66
CA VAL A 166 -7.46 -20.80 1.57
C VAL A 166 -7.57 -21.28 0.11
N GLU A 167 -8.23 -20.52 -0.75
CA GLU A 167 -8.48 -20.92 -2.14
C GLU A 167 -7.27 -20.70 -3.05
N ASN A 168 -6.53 -19.60 -2.88
CA ASN A 168 -5.51 -19.17 -3.84
C ASN A 168 -4.07 -19.30 -3.33
N TYR A 169 -3.86 -19.42 -2.01
CA TYR A 169 -2.54 -19.45 -1.38
C TYR A 169 -2.42 -20.64 -0.42
N PRO A 170 -2.45 -21.88 -0.94
CA PRO A 170 -2.38 -23.09 -0.12
C PRO A 170 -1.05 -23.26 0.64
N ASP A 171 0.02 -22.62 0.15
CA ASP A 171 1.34 -22.63 0.77
C ASP A 171 1.57 -21.44 1.73
N SER A 172 0.55 -20.60 1.95
CA SER A 172 0.61 -19.45 2.87
C SER A 172 0.84 -19.90 4.31
N ASP A 173 1.68 -19.16 5.04
CA ASP A 173 1.85 -19.33 6.50
C ASP A 173 0.53 -19.13 7.26
N TYR A 174 -0.43 -18.41 6.67
CA TYR A 174 -1.75 -18.12 7.25
C TYR A 174 -2.85 -19.12 6.84
N TYR A 175 -2.55 -20.07 5.96
CA TYR A 175 -3.56 -20.99 5.41
C TYR A 175 -4.35 -21.70 6.51
N GLN A 176 -3.65 -22.28 7.49
CA GLN A 176 -4.30 -23.08 8.53
C GLN A 176 -5.20 -22.24 9.43
N ASP A 177 -4.78 -21.01 9.74
CA ASP A 177 -5.56 -20.10 10.59
C ASP A 177 -6.79 -19.56 9.85
N ALA A 178 -6.63 -19.16 8.58
CA ALA A 178 -7.74 -18.76 7.71
C ALA A 178 -8.78 -19.90 7.58
N TYR A 179 -8.32 -21.14 7.35
CA TYR A 179 -9.19 -22.31 7.28
C TYR A 179 -9.97 -22.55 8.57
N ASN A 180 -9.30 -22.45 9.72
CA ASN A 180 -9.92 -22.63 11.03
C ASN A 180 -10.99 -21.56 11.29
N ILE A 181 -10.71 -20.30 10.94
CA ILE A 181 -11.66 -19.19 11.09
C ILE A 181 -12.94 -19.43 10.28
N ILE A 182 -12.80 -19.80 8.99
CA ILE A 182 -13.95 -20.08 8.12
C ILE A 182 -14.74 -21.28 8.65
N SER A 183 -14.04 -22.36 9.00
CA SER A 183 -14.67 -23.59 9.51
C SER A 183 -15.46 -23.34 10.79
N ASN A 184 -14.91 -22.54 11.72
CA ASN A 184 -15.61 -22.18 12.95
C ASN A 184 -16.84 -21.31 12.70
N LYS A 185 -16.80 -20.38 11.74
CA LYS A 185 -17.99 -19.60 11.35
C LYS A 185 -19.10 -20.47 10.76
N ILE A 186 -18.75 -21.49 9.96
CA ILE A 186 -19.72 -22.43 9.38
C ILE A 186 -20.32 -23.35 10.46
N ASN A 187 -19.48 -23.92 11.31
CA ASN A 187 -19.90 -24.88 12.35
C ASN A 187 -20.58 -24.20 13.55
N GLY A 188 -20.28 -22.92 13.78
CA GLY A 188 -20.87 -22.09 14.84
C GLY A 188 -22.30 -21.63 14.55
N ASN A 189 -22.89 -22.01 13.42
CA ASN A 189 -24.27 -21.62 13.07
C ASN A 189 -25.24 -22.80 12.85
N PRO A 190 -25.64 -23.59 13.88
CA PRO A 190 -26.76 -24.53 13.74
C PRO A 190 -28.05 -24.19 14.53
N GLY A 191 -28.16 -23.11 15.33
CA GLY A 191 -29.49 -22.84 15.94
C GLY A 191 -29.62 -21.94 17.18
N ASP A 192 -29.17 -20.68 17.14
CA ASP A 192 -29.54 -19.69 18.16
C ASP A 192 -30.77 -18.81 17.78
N GLU A 193 -31.53 -19.22 16.74
CA GLU A 193 -32.84 -18.65 16.41
C GLU A 193 -33.91 -19.77 16.44
N ASP A 194 -34.55 -19.97 17.59
CA ASP A 194 -36.00 -20.32 17.77
C ASP A 194 -36.34 -20.87 19.18
N GLY A 195 -35.62 -20.41 20.21
CA GLY A 195 -35.65 -21.01 21.52
C GLY A 195 -36.27 -20.22 22.68
N ASN A 196 -37.02 -19.13 22.49
CA ASN A 196 -37.85 -18.62 23.60
C ASN A 196 -39.06 -17.78 23.15
N ALA A 197 -40.01 -18.48 22.53
CA ALA A 197 -41.41 -18.07 22.54
C ALA A 197 -41.94 -18.03 23.99
N LYS A 198 -42.34 -16.83 24.42
CA LYS A 198 -43.46 -16.54 25.35
C LYS A 198 -43.77 -17.61 26.41
N LYS A 199 -43.36 -17.36 27.66
CA LYS A 199 -44.20 -17.74 28.80
C LYS A 199 -44.90 -16.49 29.36
N LYS A 200 -46.23 -16.54 29.25
CA LYS A 200 -47.20 -15.68 29.90
C LYS A 200 -47.14 -15.84 31.41
#